data_AF-A0A9R0CG11-F1
#
_entry.id   AF-A0A9R0CG11-F1
#
_cell.length_a   1.000
_cell.length_b   1.000
_cell.length_c   1.000
_cell.angle_alpha   90.00
_cell.angle_beta   90.00
_cell.angle_gamma   90.00
#
_symmetry.space_group_name_H-M   'P 1'
#
loop_
_entity.id
_entity.type
_entity.pdbx_description
1 polymer ?
#
loop_
_entity_poly.entity_id
_entity_poly.type
_entity_poly.pdbx_seq_one_letter_code
_entity_poly.pdbx_strand_id
1 'polypeptide(L)'
;MFQESIPITTKTILEDMPSNDELNHVFSKGCERKMKKRKIVLITLLLIGVLLLGSILYNLFLVKAANISMLKESWNFDIPIPNKEIEVFDTQDSINGDGQSYFIQGFSEKNFKKVFNLKGGIVVSKDNINEIEKYIDKFKRDSVNINKSNKNKIEEDFKKYKLEVKKDDKYIYKRNYENYVVLIIKKDEQKLYSLIWNQ
;
A
#
# COMPACT_ATOMS: atom_id res chain seq x y z
N MET A 1 16.01 -85.01 -36.49
CA MET A 1 15.78 -83.62 -36.92
C MET A 1 14.57 -83.14 -36.13
N PHE A 2 14.79 -82.53 -34.96
CA PHE A 2 13.70 -82.10 -34.09
C PHE A 2 13.16 -80.77 -34.62
N GLN A 3 11.95 -80.81 -35.17
CA GLN A 3 11.20 -79.63 -35.56
C GLN A 3 10.30 -79.29 -34.36
N GLU A 4 10.76 -78.38 -33.50
CA GLU A 4 9.94 -77.87 -32.40
C GLU A 4 8.74 -77.11 -32.98
N SER A 5 7.55 -77.70 -32.89
CA SER A 5 6.31 -77.03 -33.22
C SER A 5 5.94 -76.09 -32.08
N ILE A 6 6.06 -74.78 -32.31
CA ILE A 6 5.56 -73.75 -31.39
C ILE A 6 4.04 -74.00 -31.18
N PRO A 7 3.55 -74.10 -29.93
CA PRO A 7 2.13 -74.33 -29.66
C PRO A 7 1.27 -73.20 -30.26
N ILE A 8 0.12 -73.55 -30.83
CA ILE A 8 -0.80 -72.64 -31.52
C ILE A 8 -1.16 -71.43 -30.64
N THR A 9 -1.32 -71.65 -29.34
CA THR A 9 -1.57 -70.60 -28.32
C THR A 9 -0.47 -69.53 -28.28
N THR A 10 0.79 -69.89 -28.52
CA THR A 10 1.91 -68.94 -28.51
C THR A 10 1.97 -68.12 -29.80
N LYS A 11 1.47 -68.65 -30.93
CA LYS A 11 1.34 -67.90 -32.20
C LYS A 11 0.29 -66.81 -32.11
N THR A 12 -0.87 -67.11 -31.51
CA THR A 12 -1.97 -66.14 -31.37
C THR A 12 -1.57 -64.96 -30.48
N ILE A 13 -0.77 -65.20 -29.45
CA ILE A 13 -0.25 -64.14 -28.56
C ILE A 13 0.75 -63.22 -29.28
N LEU A 14 1.54 -63.75 -30.22
CA LEU A 14 2.53 -62.98 -30.98
C LEU A 14 1.91 -62.14 -32.11
N GLU A 15 0.80 -62.59 -32.70
CA GLU A 15 0.07 -61.85 -33.74
C GLU A 15 -0.80 -60.71 -33.18
N ASP A 16 -1.26 -60.83 -31.92
CA ASP A 16 -2.03 -59.78 -31.21
C ASP A 16 -1.14 -58.76 -30.46
N MET A 17 0.20 -58.88 -30.53
CA MET A 17 1.08 -57.87 -29.93
C MET A 17 1.07 -56.60 -30.78
N PRO A 18 0.69 -55.44 -30.21
CA PRO A 18 0.71 -54.18 -30.96
C PRO A 18 2.12 -53.92 -31.45
N SER A 19 2.24 -53.47 -32.70
CA SER A 19 3.55 -53.18 -33.29
C SER A 19 4.27 -52.12 -32.47
N ASN A 20 5.61 -52.12 -32.51
CA ASN A 20 6.41 -51.10 -31.84
C ASN A 20 5.98 -49.67 -32.25
N ASP A 21 5.52 -49.49 -33.48
CA ASP A 21 5.03 -48.19 -33.99
C ASP A 21 3.71 -47.76 -33.32
N GLU A 22 2.79 -48.68 -33.07
CA GLU A 22 1.54 -48.40 -32.34
C GLU A 22 1.80 -48.06 -30.87
N LEU A 23 2.67 -48.81 -30.21
CA LEU A 23 3.12 -48.52 -28.85
C LEU A 23 3.77 -47.13 -28.76
N ASN A 24 4.70 -46.82 -29.66
CA ASN A 24 5.39 -45.53 -29.70
C ASN A 24 4.42 -44.36 -29.93
N HIS A 25 3.43 -44.54 -30.82
CA HIS A 25 2.41 -43.53 -31.08
C HIS A 25 1.49 -43.29 -29.87
N VAL A 26 1.11 -44.34 -29.14
CA VAL A 26 0.30 -44.23 -27.89
C VAL A 26 1.09 -43.52 -26.78
N PHE A 27 2.36 -43.88 -26.58
CA PHE A 27 3.22 -43.20 -25.60
C PHE A 27 3.48 -41.74 -25.96
N SER A 28 3.73 -41.44 -27.24
CA SER A 28 3.92 -40.08 -27.75
C SER A 28 2.69 -39.20 -27.49
N LYS A 29 1.48 -39.66 -27.87
CA LYS A 29 0.22 -38.95 -27.59
C LYS A 29 -0.03 -38.78 -26.08
N GLY A 30 0.33 -39.77 -25.27
CA GLY A 30 0.26 -39.68 -23.80
C GLY A 30 1.20 -38.61 -23.22
N CYS A 31 2.43 -38.55 -23.72
CA CYS A 31 3.44 -37.56 -23.34
C CYS A 31 3.03 -36.14 -23.73
N GLU A 32 2.57 -35.94 -24.97
CA GLU A 32 2.05 -34.65 -25.43
C GLU A 32 0.89 -34.14 -24.58
N ARG A 33 -0.08 -35.01 -24.25
CA ARG A 33 -1.21 -34.66 -23.38
C ARG A 33 -0.75 -34.25 -21.99
N LYS A 34 0.23 -34.96 -21.40
CA LYS A 34 0.83 -34.59 -20.11
C LYS A 34 1.57 -33.25 -20.19
N MET A 35 2.32 -33.00 -21.25
CA MET A 35 3.01 -31.72 -21.48
C MET A 35 2.02 -30.57 -21.70
N LYS A 36 0.93 -30.77 -22.47
CA LYS A 36 -0.14 -29.78 -22.66
C LYS A 36 -0.82 -29.44 -21.33
N LYS A 37 -1.16 -30.43 -20.50
CA LYS A 37 -1.71 -30.21 -19.16
C LYS A 37 -0.76 -29.45 -18.25
N ARG A 38 0.54 -29.80 -18.23
CA ARG A 38 1.56 -29.08 -17.45
C ARG A 38 1.71 -27.63 -17.91
N LYS A 39 1.70 -27.37 -19.22
CA LYS A 39 1.75 -26.01 -19.78
C LYS A 39 0.52 -25.19 -19.37
N ILE A 40 -0.68 -25.77 -19.43
CA ILE A 40 -1.91 -25.10 -18.98
C ILE A 40 -1.82 -24.75 -17.50
N VAL A 41 -1.41 -25.69 -16.64
CA VAL A 41 -1.25 -25.44 -15.19
C VAL A 41 -0.24 -24.31 -14.92
N LEU A 42 0.90 -24.28 -15.62
CA LEU A 42 1.89 -23.22 -15.47
C LEU A 42 1.36 -21.84 -15.91
N ILE A 43 0.64 -21.77 -17.02
CA ILE A 43 0.01 -20.53 -17.50
C ILE A 43 -1.04 -20.03 -16.50
N THR A 44 -1.89 -20.93 -16.00
CA THR A 44 -2.91 -20.59 -15.00
C THR A 44 -2.27 -20.07 -13.71
N LEU A 45 -1.20 -20.71 -13.21
CA LEU A 45 -0.47 -20.25 -12.03
C LEU A 45 0.15 -18.87 -12.24
N LEU A 46 0.71 -18.61 -13.43
CA LEU A 46 1.27 -17.31 -13.78
C LEU A 46 0.19 -16.22 -13.81
N LEU A 47 -0.98 -16.50 -14.40
CA LEU A 47 -2.12 -15.58 -14.40
C LEU A 47 -2.61 -15.26 -12.99
N ILE A 48 -2.75 -16.27 -12.12
CA ILE A 48 -3.11 -16.07 -10.71
C ILE A 48 -2.06 -15.21 -10.02
N GLY A 49 -0.77 -15.47 -10.25
CA GLY A 49 0.32 -14.66 -9.71
C GLY A 49 0.23 -13.19 -10.10
N VAL A 50 -0.02 -12.91 -11.39
CA VAL A 50 -0.20 -11.54 -11.90
C VAL A 50 -1.41 -10.85 -11.27
N LEU A 51 -2.54 -11.55 -11.11
CA LEU A 51 -3.74 -11.00 -10.49
C LEU A 51 -3.52 -10.68 -9.00
N LEU A 52 -2.84 -11.55 -8.26
CA LEU A 52 -2.51 -11.31 -6.85
C LEU A 52 -1.55 -10.13 -6.70
N LEU A 53 -0.50 -10.05 -7.53
CA LEU A 53 0.42 -8.91 -7.57
C LEU A 53 -0.32 -7.60 -7.87
N GLY A 54 -1.23 -7.61 -8.86
CA GLY A 54 -2.07 -6.47 -9.20
C GLY A 54 -2.94 -6.03 -8.02
N SER A 55 -3.57 -6.97 -7.33
CA SER A 55 -4.40 -6.70 -6.14
C SER A 55 -3.59 -6.10 -5.00
N ILE A 56 -2.40 -6.64 -4.70
CA ILE A 56 -1.52 -6.10 -3.66
C ILE A 56 -1.10 -4.66 -3.98
N LEU A 57 -0.66 -4.41 -5.23
CA LEU A 57 -0.27 -3.07 -5.66
C LEU A 57 -1.43 -2.08 -5.62
N TYR A 58 -2.63 -2.52 -6.02
CA TYR A 58 -3.84 -1.70 -5.99
C TYR A 58 -4.23 -1.32 -4.56
N ASN A 59 -4.23 -2.27 -3.62
CA ASN A 59 -4.52 -1.99 -2.21
C ASN A 59 -3.49 -1.03 -1.60
N LEU A 60 -2.19 -1.21 -1.90
CA LEU A 60 -1.15 -0.27 -1.47
C LEU A 60 -1.36 1.15 -2.03
N PHE A 61 -1.87 1.25 -3.26
CA PHE A 61 -2.19 2.53 -3.88
C PHE A 61 -3.41 3.20 -3.20
N LEU A 62 -4.47 2.44 -2.94
CA LEU A 62 -5.68 2.94 -2.26
C LEU A 62 -5.37 3.50 -0.88
N VAL A 63 -4.56 2.79 -0.08
CA VAL A 63 -4.18 3.26 1.27
C VAL A 63 -3.49 4.62 1.21
N LYS A 64 -2.50 4.78 0.31
CA LYS A 64 -1.80 6.08 0.14
C LYS A 64 -2.70 7.21 -0.36
N ALA A 65 -3.74 6.87 -1.10
CA ALA A 65 -4.68 7.85 -1.65
C ALA A 65 -5.74 8.28 -0.63
N ALA A 66 -6.07 7.43 0.34
CA ALA A 66 -7.17 7.66 1.28
C ALA A 66 -7.00 8.95 2.10
N ASN A 67 -5.84 9.14 2.70
CA ASN A 67 -5.55 10.34 3.50
C ASN A 67 -5.56 11.63 2.66
N ILE A 68 -4.99 11.59 1.47
CA ILE A 68 -5.05 12.71 0.53
C ILE A 68 -6.49 13.01 0.11
N SER A 69 -7.31 11.98 -0.11
CA SER A 69 -8.74 12.14 -0.39
C SER A 69 -9.46 12.83 0.76
N MET A 70 -9.18 12.42 2.00
CA MET A 70 -9.76 13.05 3.20
C MET A 70 -9.37 14.54 3.30
N LEU A 71 -8.10 14.90 3.07
CA LEU A 71 -7.67 16.31 3.06
C LEU A 71 -8.36 17.13 1.95
N LYS A 72 -8.68 16.50 0.83
CA LYS A 72 -9.44 17.13 -0.26
C LYS A 72 -10.91 17.29 0.08
N GLU A 73 -11.56 16.25 0.58
CA GLU A 73 -12.99 16.21 0.87
C GLU A 73 -13.35 17.07 2.09
N SER A 74 -12.61 16.93 3.19
CA SER A 74 -12.91 17.61 4.46
C SER A 74 -12.35 19.04 4.54
N TRP A 75 -11.22 19.30 3.87
CA TRP A 75 -10.47 20.55 4.04
C TRP A 75 -10.18 21.32 2.75
N ASN A 76 -10.60 20.78 1.60
CA ASN A 76 -10.40 21.35 0.26
C ASN A 76 -8.92 21.64 -0.06
N PHE A 77 -8.03 20.70 0.28
CA PHE A 77 -6.64 20.73 -0.14
C PHE A 77 -6.40 19.76 -1.31
N ASP A 78 -6.03 20.29 -2.46
CA ASP A 78 -5.65 19.48 -3.63
C ASP A 78 -4.16 19.13 -3.55
N ILE A 79 -3.86 18.03 -2.87
CA ILE A 79 -2.50 17.54 -2.63
C ILE A 79 -2.23 16.37 -3.59
N PRO A 80 -1.07 16.33 -4.29
CA PRO A 80 -0.72 15.18 -5.11
C PRO A 80 -0.51 13.93 -4.25
N ILE A 81 -0.58 12.74 -4.86
CA ILE A 81 -0.29 11.49 -4.14
C ILE A 81 1.20 11.47 -3.70
N PRO A 82 1.51 11.17 -2.42
CA PRO A 82 2.87 11.13 -1.93
C PRO A 82 3.65 9.92 -2.46
N ASN A 83 4.96 10.08 -2.60
CA ASN A 83 5.86 8.97 -2.95
C ASN A 83 5.99 8.00 -1.77
N LYS A 84 6.08 8.57 -0.56
CA LYS A 84 6.18 7.84 0.70
C LYS A 84 5.19 8.43 1.69
N GLU A 85 4.50 7.57 2.42
CA GLU A 85 3.66 7.98 3.54
C GLU A 85 4.08 7.17 4.77
N ILE A 86 4.09 7.84 5.91
CA ILE A 86 4.26 7.24 7.23
C ILE A 86 3.03 7.66 8.01
N GLU A 87 2.18 6.69 8.33
CA GLU A 87 1.19 6.83 9.38
C GLU A 87 1.92 6.74 10.71
N VAL A 88 1.98 7.87 11.43
CA VAL A 88 2.58 7.90 12.77
C VAL A 88 1.59 7.29 13.76
N PHE A 89 0.34 7.73 13.69
CA PHE A 89 -0.81 7.04 14.25
C PHE A 89 -2.08 7.50 13.53
N ASP A 90 -3.07 6.63 13.47
CA ASP A 90 -4.43 6.96 13.08
C ASP A 90 -5.39 6.24 14.02
N THR A 91 -6.36 6.96 14.56
CA THR A 91 -7.39 6.39 15.43
C THR A 91 -8.79 6.71 14.95
N GLN A 92 -8.96 7.18 13.71
CA GLN A 92 -10.28 7.42 13.17
C GLN A 92 -11.02 6.09 13.02
N ASP A 93 -12.05 5.87 13.85
CA ASP A 93 -12.88 4.67 13.75
C ASP A 93 -13.87 4.83 12.58
N SER A 94 -13.95 3.77 11.76
CA SER A 94 -14.65 3.75 10.47
C SER A 94 -16.16 4.07 10.47
N ILE A 95 -16.80 4.23 11.63
CA ILE A 95 -18.26 4.39 11.72
C ILE A 95 -18.69 5.85 11.77
N ASN A 96 -17.95 6.73 12.46
CA ASN A 96 -18.29 8.15 12.58
C ASN A 96 -17.22 9.09 12.00
N GLY A 97 -16.00 8.61 11.73
CA GLY A 97 -14.89 9.45 11.27
C GLY A 97 -14.24 10.30 12.37
N ASP A 98 -14.73 10.19 13.60
CA ASP A 98 -14.14 10.81 14.79
C ASP A 98 -12.80 10.16 15.11
N GLY A 99 -11.85 10.97 15.53
CA GLY A 99 -10.52 10.54 15.94
C GLY A 99 -9.46 11.53 15.53
N GLN A 100 -8.21 11.09 15.58
CA GLN A 100 -7.09 11.93 15.25
C GLN A 100 -5.99 11.14 14.57
N SER A 101 -5.34 11.83 13.65
CA SER A 101 -4.37 11.21 12.77
C SER A 101 -3.15 12.11 12.61
N TYR A 102 -1.98 11.48 12.62
CA TYR A 102 -0.71 12.11 12.34
C TYR A 102 -0.02 11.38 11.21
N PHE A 103 0.13 12.05 10.07
CA PHE A 103 0.79 11.51 8.88
C PHE A 103 2.00 12.33 8.46
N ILE A 104 3.00 11.66 7.91
CA ILE A 104 4.18 12.28 7.28
C ILE A 104 4.27 11.80 5.85
N GLN A 105 4.19 12.74 4.92
CA GLN A 105 4.08 12.48 3.49
C GLN A 105 5.28 13.10 2.77
N GLY A 106 6.07 12.27 2.10
CA GLY A 106 7.22 12.67 1.30
C GLY A 106 6.90 12.75 -0.19
N PHE A 107 7.39 13.79 -0.84
CA PHE A 107 7.11 14.07 -2.25
C PHE A 107 8.39 14.19 -3.07
N SER A 108 8.29 13.83 -4.35
CA SER A 108 9.24 14.24 -5.37
C SER A 108 9.25 15.77 -5.50
N GLU A 109 10.37 16.34 -5.95
CA GLU A 109 10.53 17.79 -6.09
C GLU A 109 9.40 18.44 -6.91
N LYS A 110 8.99 17.79 -8.03
CA LYS A 110 7.90 18.26 -8.89
C LYS A 110 6.56 18.35 -8.14
N ASN A 111 6.21 17.32 -7.37
CA ASN A 111 4.97 17.30 -6.61
C ASN A 111 5.05 18.19 -5.38
N PHE A 112 6.23 18.27 -4.74
CA PHE A 112 6.46 19.13 -3.59
C PHE A 112 6.24 20.61 -3.92
N LYS A 113 6.61 21.07 -5.12
CA LYS A 113 6.30 22.44 -5.57
C LYS A 113 4.80 22.76 -5.55
N LYS A 114 3.92 21.77 -5.77
CA LYS A 114 2.47 21.94 -5.63
C LYS A 114 2.06 22.03 -4.16
N VAL A 115 2.59 21.14 -3.33
CA VAL A 115 2.34 21.10 -1.88
C VAL A 115 2.80 22.39 -1.20
N PHE A 116 4.00 22.88 -1.50
CA PHE A 116 4.55 24.11 -0.95
C PHE A 116 3.75 25.37 -1.35
N ASN A 117 2.96 25.29 -2.41
CA ASN A 117 2.13 26.39 -2.90
C ASN A 117 0.63 26.18 -2.61
N LEU A 118 0.29 25.30 -1.66
CA LEU A 118 -1.08 25.16 -1.19
C LEU A 118 -1.65 26.52 -0.73
N LYS A 119 -2.90 26.77 -1.14
CA LYS A 119 -3.61 28.01 -0.80
C LYS A 119 -3.79 28.12 0.72
N GLY A 120 -3.46 29.28 1.26
CA GLY A 120 -3.51 29.55 2.70
C GLY A 120 -2.23 29.20 3.46
N GLY A 121 -1.18 28.75 2.77
CA GLY A 121 0.15 28.54 3.35
C GLY A 121 0.78 29.85 3.82
N ILE A 122 1.05 29.94 5.12
CA ILE A 122 1.77 31.05 5.76
C ILE A 122 3.22 30.63 5.95
N VAL A 123 4.18 31.47 5.56
CA VAL A 123 5.60 31.22 5.75
C VAL A 123 5.96 31.40 7.23
N VAL A 124 6.74 30.46 7.77
CA VAL A 124 7.19 30.50 9.15
C VAL A 124 8.26 31.57 9.32
N SER A 125 8.01 32.47 10.28
CA SER A 125 8.89 33.57 10.66
C SER A 125 9.10 33.57 12.18
N LYS A 126 9.95 34.48 12.66
CA LYS A 126 10.14 34.67 14.11
C LYS A 126 8.87 35.13 14.81
N ASP A 127 7.96 35.78 14.09
CA ASP A 127 6.76 36.40 14.67
C ASP A 127 5.64 35.39 14.91
N ASN A 128 5.57 34.33 14.10
CA ASN A 128 4.49 33.33 14.14
C ASN A 128 4.92 31.96 14.67
N ILE A 129 6.22 31.67 14.81
CA ILE A 129 6.71 30.35 15.22
C ILE A 129 6.08 29.85 16.54
N ASN A 130 5.97 30.73 17.53
CA ASN A 130 5.36 30.41 18.83
C ASN A 130 3.86 30.06 18.72
N GLU A 131 3.15 30.62 17.74
CA GLU A 131 1.73 30.31 17.50
C GLU A 131 1.59 28.93 16.87
N ILE A 132 2.48 28.58 15.94
CA ILE A 132 2.49 27.27 15.28
C ILE A 132 2.81 26.18 16.29
N GLU A 133 3.79 26.40 17.16
CA GLU A 133 4.13 25.49 18.25
C GLU A 133 2.94 25.26 19.18
N LYS A 134 2.13 26.30 19.48
CA LYS A 134 0.89 26.13 20.26
C LYS A 134 -0.12 25.22 19.57
N TYR A 135 -0.27 25.28 18.25
CA TYR A 135 -1.17 24.38 17.51
C TYR A 135 -0.68 22.93 17.56
N ILE A 136 0.62 22.71 17.37
CA ILE A 136 1.23 21.38 17.46
C ILE A 136 1.11 20.81 18.89
N ASP A 137 1.42 21.62 19.90
CA ASP A 137 1.33 21.21 21.30
C ASP A 137 -0.11 20.93 21.72
N LYS A 138 -1.08 21.74 21.24
CA LYS A 138 -2.50 21.46 21.45
C LYS A 138 -2.86 20.10 20.87
N PHE A 139 -2.52 19.84 19.61
CA PHE A 139 -2.80 18.54 18.98
C PHE A 139 -2.20 17.38 19.77
N LYS A 140 -0.93 17.48 20.17
CA LYS A 140 -0.25 16.46 20.98
C LYS A 140 -0.95 16.22 22.31
N ARG A 141 -1.30 17.28 23.05
CA ARG A 141 -2.02 17.17 24.33
C ARG A 141 -3.38 16.51 24.14
N ASP A 142 -4.15 16.96 23.15
CA ASP A 142 -5.49 16.44 22.88
C ASP A 142 -5.43 14.94 22.51
N SER A 143 -4.46 14.55 21.67
CA SER A 143 -4.21 13.17 21.26
C SER A 143 -3.87 12.27 22.46
N VAL A 144 -3.03 12.74 23.38
CA VAL A 144 -2.69 12.00 24.60
C VAL A 144 -3.87 11.89 25.56
N ASN A 145 -4.67 12.96 25.68
CA ASN A 145 -5.78 13.03 26.63
C ASN A 145 -6.94 12.10 26.28
N ILE A 146 -7.28 11.97 24.99
CA ILE A 146 -8.37 11.12 24.53
C ILE A 146 -7.96 9.63 24.51
N ASN A 147 -6.68 9.33 24.26
CA ASN A 147 -6.15 7.97 24.20
C ASN A 147 -5.41 7.55 25.48
N LYS A 148 -6.04 7.69 26.65
CA LYS A 148 -5.37 7.40 27.94
C LYS A 148 -4.72 6.02 28.02
N SER A 149 -5.33 5.01 27.41
CA SER A 149 -4.80 3.63 27.33
C SER A 149 -3.56 3.50 26.45
N ASN A 150 -3.45 4.30 25.38
CA ASN A 150 -2.34 4.28 24.42
C ASN A 150 -1.38 5.46 24.58
N LYS A 151 -1.48 6.22 25.68
CA LYS A 151 -0.71 7.42 25.95
C LYS A 151 0.79 7.24 25.70
N ASN A 152 1.39 6.19 26.27
CA ASN A 152 2.83 5.95 26.17
C ASN A 152 3.26 5.77 24.71
N LYS A 153 2.48 5.03 23.93
CA LYS A 153 2.74 4.81 22.51
C LYS A 153 2.69 6.14 21.74
N ILE A 154 1.63 6.93 21.93
CA ILE A 154 1.50 8.23 21.25
C ILE A 154 2.65 9.18 21.63
N GLU A 155 3.03 9.23 22.91
CA GLU A 155 4.16 10.04 23.35
C GLU A 155 5.49 9.57 22.75
N GLU A 156 5.70 8.26 22.63
CA GLU A 156 6.87 7.66 21.97
C GLU A 156 6.87 7.97 20.47
N ASP A 157 5.73 7.89 19.80
CA ASP A 157 5.57 8.21 18.39
C ASP A 157 5.92 9.69 18.11
N PHE A 158 5.46 10.62 18.97
CA PHE A 158 5.87 12.03 18.88
C PHE A 158 7.36 12.26 19.17
N LYS A 159 7.99 11.45 20.03
CA LYS A 159 9.44 11.52 20.28
C LYS A 159 10.23 11.00 19.09
N LYS A 160 9.81 9.87 18.53
CA LYS A 160 10.44 9.19 17.38
C LYS A 160 10.34 10.05 16.11
N TYR A 161 9.16 10.61 15.86
CA TYR A 161 8.88 11.45 14.70
C TYR A 161 8.79 12.92 15.09
N LYS A 162 9.90 13.43 15.65
CA LYS A 162 9.99 14.80 16.16
C LYS A 162 9.59 15.81 15.09
N LEU A 163 8.57 16.61 15.39
CA LEU A 163 8.09 17.71 14.55
C LEU A 163 8.59 19.04 15.12
N GLU A 164 9.65 19.57 14.51
CA GLU A 164 10.18 20.92 14.78
C GLU A 164 9.96 21.80 13.56
N VAL A 165 9.43 23.00 13.75
CA VAL A 165 9.19 23.95 12.67
C VAL A 165 10.39 24.88 12.54
N LYS A 166 10.82 25.18 11.32
CA LYS A 166 11.94 26.09 11.04
C LYS A 166 11.48 27.29 10.23
N LYS A 167 12.30 28.34 10.24
CA LYS A 167 12.12 29.49 9.35
C LYS A 167 12.04 29.00 7.89
N ASP A 168 11.19 29.65 7.09
CA ASP A 168 10.96 29.36 5.67
C ASP A 168 10.21 28.05 5.34
N ASP A 169 9.88 27.24 6.36
CA ASP A 169 8.78 26.27 6.25
C ASP A 169 7.46 27.01 5.99
N LYS A 170 6.41 26.27 5.65
CA LYS A 170 5.04 26.81 5.64
C LYS A 170 4.15 26.04 6.58
N TYR A 171 3.13 26.70 7.09
CA TYR A 171 2.05 26.04 7.81
C TYR A 171 0.68 26.48 7.31
N ILE A 172 -0.31 25.64 7.53
CA ILE A 172 -1.72 25.95 7.36
C ILE A 172 -2.45 25.47 8.61
N TYR A 173 -3.20 26.36 9.24
CA TYR A 173 -4.15 26.00 10.29
C TYR A 173 -5.57 26.30 9.78
N LYS A 174 -6.46 25.31 9.84
CA LYS A 174 -7.89 25.49 9.62
C LYS A 174 -8.66 24.82 10.75
N ARG A 175 -9.77 25.43 11.13
CA ARG A 175 -10.72 24.89 12.11
C ARG A 175 -12.14 25.03 11.57
N ASN A 176 -12.96 24.01 11.81
CA ASN A 176 -14.38 23.98 11.51
C ASN A 176 -15.13 23.32 12.68
N TYR A 177 -15.84 24.11 13.48
CA TYR A 177 -16.44 23.66 14.75
C TYR A 177 -15.42 22.98 15.66
N GLU A 178 -15.61 21.70 15.97
CA GLU A 178 -14.71 20.88 16.79
C GLU A 178 -13.55 20.27 15.98
N ASN A 179 -13.65 20.28 14.64
CA ASN A 179 -12.64 19.73 13.75
C ASN A 179 -11.54 20.74 13.49
N TYR A 180 -10.29 20.28 13.41
CA TYR A 180 -9.19 21.13 12.95
C TYR A 180 -8.08 20.34 12.27
N VAL A 181 -7.32 21.06 11.45
CA VAL A 181 -6.14 20.52 10.77
C VAL A 181 -4.98 21.49 10.92
N VAL A 182 -3.81 20.93 11.23
CA VAL A 182 -2.52 21.61 11.20
C VAL A 182 -1.66 20.92 10.14
N LEU A 183 -1.35 21.64 9.08
CA LEU A 183 -0.42 21.19 8.05
C LEU A 183 0.91 21.91 8.22
N ILE A 184 2.02 21.18 8.36
CA ILE A 184 3.37 21.73 8.37
C ILE A 184 4.10 21.23 7.12
N ILE A 185 4.51 22.14 6.25
CA ILE A 185 5.19 21.85 4.99
C ILE A 185 6.68 22.16 5.18
N LYS A 186 7.48 21.11 5.36
CA LYS A 186 8.93 21.19 5.55
C LYS A 186 9.64 21.40 4.23
N LYS A 187 10.21 22.59 4.01
CA LYS A 187 10.83 22.95 2.73
C LYS A 187 12.02 22.06 2.38
N ASP A 188 12.96 21.93 3.31
CA ASP A 188 14.22 21.23 3.09
C ASP A 188 14.05 19.72 2.95
N GLU A 189 13.03 19.16 3.62
CA GLU A 189 12.77 17.73 3.64
C GLU A 189 11.84 17.26 2.51
N GLN A 190 11.20 18.21 1.79
CA GLN A 190 10.14 17.95 0.82
C GLN A 190 8.99 17.11 1.40
N LYS A 191 8.59 17.43 2.63
CA LYS A 191 7.56 16.69 3.38
C LYS A 191 6.39 17.56 3.80
N LEU A 192 5.22 16.94 3.87
CA LEU A 192 4.03 17.44 4.54
C LEU A 192 3.80 16.62 5.81
N TYR A 193 3.60 17.32 6.92
CA TYR A 193 3.16 16.75 8.18
C TYR A 193 1.71 17.18 8.39
N SER A 194 0.83 16.21 8.51
CA SER A 194 -0.61 16.43 8.63
C SER A 194 -1.07 15.99 10.01
N LEU A 195 -1.50 16.94 10.84
CA LEU A 195 -2.11 16.72 12.15
C LEU A 195 -3.60 17.00 12.03
N ILE A 196 -4.43 15.96 12.13
CA ILE A 196 -5.85 16.02 11.76
C ILE A 196 -6.66 15.60 12.97
N TRP A 197 -7.61 16.45 13.36
CA TRP A 197 -8.54 16.21 14.47
C TRP A 197 -9.96 16.28 13.95
N ASN A 198 -10.68 15.17 14.08
CA ASN A 198 -12.09 15.02 13.71
C ASN A 198 -12.90 14.57 14.94
N GLN A 199 -14.05 15.18 15.18
CA GLN A 199 -14.94 14.97 16.33
C GLN A 199 -16.38 15.38 16.00
#